data_AF-A0A403QNJ8-F1
#
_entry.id   AF-A0A403QNJ8-F1
#
_cell.length_a   1.000
_cell.length_b   1.000
_cell.length_c   1.000
_cell.angle_alpha   90.00
_cell.angle_beta   90.00
_cell.angle_gamma   90.00
#
_symmetry.space_group_name_H-M   'P 1'
#
loop_
_entity.id
_entity.type
_entity.pdbx_description
1 polymer ?
#
loop_
_entity_poly.entity_id
_entity_poly.type
_entity_poly.pdbx_seq_one_letter_code
_entity_poly.pdbx_strand_id
1 'polypeptide(L)'
;MSGLLFIIRRMVKSADRRGELADVTSVLCRTYYLIKAQTVDEGVPEAEREYTCARSFCNVRIVPAWFSALTAVVCQAVGCRWYFGRLPGLKFRRSVTFCGVGERPEVAGCLLVLLYGQMERDMETWQKVCCTERLKTVQTRAREDKWRISWTADLWSALSKQETLPGKQKISDIR
;
A
#
# COMPACT_ATOMS: atom_id res chain seq x y z
N MET A 1 -0.58 19.09 -13.91
CA MET A 1 -0.91 17.99 -12.96
C MET A 1 -1.28 16.79 -13.79
N SER A 2 -0.53 15.69 -13.75
CA SER A 2 -0.85 14.55 -14.60
C SER A 2 -2.15 13.87 -14.13
N GLY A 3 -2.85 13.26 -15.08
CA GLY A 3 -4.17 12.66 -14.84
C GLY A 3 -4.14 11.48 -13.87
N LEU A 4 -3.04 10.72 -13.84
CA LEU A 4 -2.96 9.48 -13.05
C LEU A 4 -3.00 9.73 -11.55
N LEU A 5 -2.10 10.56 -11.03
CA LEU A 5 -2.05 10.87 -9.60
C LEU A 5 -3.35 11.52 -9.12
N PHE A 6 -3.97 12.37 -9.95
CA PHE A 6 -5.25 12.98 -9.63
C PHE A 6 -6.38 11.93 -9.48
N ILE A 7 -6.50 11.02 -10.45
CA ILE A 7 -7.48 9.92 -10.43
C ILE A 7 -7.27 9.05 -9.19
N ILE A 8 -6.02 8.63 -8.93
CA ILE A 8 -5.69 7.78 -7.79
C ILE A 8 -5.98 8.48 -6.47
N ARG A 9 -5.59 9.75 -6.31
CA ARG A 9 -5.92 10.52 -5.10
C ARG A 9 -7.42 10.62 -4.86
N ARG A 10 -8.22 10.78 -5.92
CA ARG A 10 -9.68 10.79 -5.82
C ARG A 10 -10.22 9.44 -5.36
N MET A 11 -9.74 8.33 -5.93
CA MET A 11 -10.11 6.98 -5.52
C MET A 11 -9.72 6.71 -4.06
N VAL A 12 -8.49 7.07 -3.68
CA VAL A 12 -7.97 6.93 -2.31
C VAL A 12 -8.85 7.69 -1.32
N LYS A 13 -9.16 8.96 -1.58
CA LYS A 13 -10.05 9.76 -0.71
C LYS A 13 -11.46 9.15 -0.59
N SER A 14 -11.98 8.59 -1.68
CA SER A 14 -13.29 7.94 -1.68
C SER A 14 -13.30 6.67 -0.83
N ALA A 15 -12.31 5.81 -1.00
CA ALA A 15 -12.17 4.57 -0.25
C ALA A 15 -11.91 4.83 1.24
N ASP A 16 -11.06 5.81 1.56
CA ASP A 16 -10.72 6.15 2.95
C ASP A 16 -11.95 6.60 3.76
N ARG A 17 -12.84 7.36 3.11
CA ARG A 17 -14.11 7.81 3.72
C ARG A 17 -15.06 6.66 4.03
N ARG A 18 -15.10 5.63 3.19
CA ARG A 18 -15.94 4.45 3.41
C ARG A 18 -15.33 3.52 4.47
N GLY A 19 -14.01 3.39 4.46
CA GLY A 19 -13.28 2.63 5.48
C GLY A 19 -13.51 1.12 5.40
N GLU A 20 -13.74 0.60 4.21
CA GLU A 20 -13.95 -0.84 3.97
C GLU A 20 -12.74 -1.47 3.29
N LEU A 21 -12.38 -2.69 3.70
CA LEU A 21 -11.25 -3.44 3.13
C LEU A 21 -11.44 -3.71 1.63
N ALA A 22 -12.68 -4.00 1.20
CA ALA A 22 -13.00 -4.25 -0.20
C ALA A 22 -12.70 -3.03 -1.08
N ASP A 23 -13.02 -1.83 -0.60
CA ASP A 23 -12.78 -0.59 -1.31
C ASP A 23 -11.29 -0.30 -1.47
N VAL A 24 -10.51 -0.39 -0.40
CA VAL A 24 -9.06 -0.10 -0.48
C VAL A 24 -8.34 -1.14 -1.33
N THR A 25 -8.78 -2.40 -1.30
CA THR A 25 -8.29 -3.46 -2.18
C THR A 25 -8.63 -3.17 -3.64
N SER A 26 -9.84 -2.68 -3.91
CA SER A 26 -10.24 -2.25 -5.26
C SER A 26 -9.35 -1.12 -5.78
N VAL A 27 -9.03 -0.12 -4.93
CA VAL A 27 -8.11 0.97 -5.29
C VAL A 27 -6.71 0.46 -5.61
N LEU A 28 -6.18 -0.48 -4.82
CA LEU A 28 -4.89 -1.13 -5.05
C LEU A 28 -4.87 -1.83 -6.42
N CYS A 29 -5.83 -2.72 -6.68
CA CYS A 29 -5.91 -3.47 -7.93
C CYS A 29 -6.13 -2.57 -9.14
N ARG A 30 -7.02 -1.56 -9.04
CA ARG A 30 -7.23 -0.59 -10.14
C ARG A 30 -5.98 0.22 -10.44
N THR A 31 -5.24 0.62 -9.42
CA THR A 31 -3.97 1.32 -9.60
C THR A 31 -2.97 0.46 -10.38
N TYR A 32 -2.85 -0.80 -10.01
CA TYR A 32 -2.01 -1.77 -10.74
C TYR A 32 -2.38 -1.86 -12.23
N TYR A 33 -3.67 -1.98 -12.55
CA TYR A 33 -4.12 -2.02 -13.94
C TYR A 33 -3.80 -0.74 -14.71
N LEU A 34 -4.06 0.43 -14.13
CA LEU A 34 -3.78 1.71 -14.78
C LEU A 34 -2.30 1.88 -15.09
N ILE A 35 -1.43 1.46 -14.16
CA ILE A 35 0.02 1.54 -14.34
C ILE A 35 0.51 0.55 -15.40
N LYS A 36 -0.03 -0.68 -15.41
CA LYS A 36 0.30 -1.66 -16.45
C LYS A 36 -0.16 -1.22 -17.84
N ALA A 37 -1.31 -0.56 -17.95
CA ALA A 37 -1.78 0.00 -19.22
C ALA A 37 -0.83 1.10 -19.74
N GLN A 38 -0.24 1.90 -18.86
CA GLN A 38 0.73 2.95 -19.25
C GLN A 38 2.09 2.41 -19.66
N THR A 39 2.54 1.25 -19.16
CA THR A 39 3.84 0.67 -19.54
C THR A 39 3.92 0.16 -20.98
N VAL A 40 2.80 0.14 -21.71
CA VAL A 40 2.75 -0.29 -23.12
C VAL A 40 3.02 0.86 -24.09
N ASP A 41 3.05 2.11 -23.60
CA ASP A 41 3.27 3.30 -24.43
C ASP A 41 4.76 3.67 -24.47
N GLU A 42 5.43 3.45 -25.62
CA GLU A 42 6.86 3.73 -25.84
C GLU A 42 7.15 5.24 -25.98
N GLY A 43 6.99 5.98 -24.88
CA GLY A 43 7.38 7.39 -24.77
C GLY A 43 8.81 7.59 -24.24
N VAL A 44 9.31 8.83 -24.34
CA VAL A 44 10.58 9.27 -23.71
C VAL A 44 10.55 8.91 -22.21
N PRO A 45 11.62 8.31 -21.65
CA PRO A 45 11.64 7.93 -20.24
C PRO A 45 11.44 9.17 -19.36
N GLU A 46 10.33 9.20 -18.62
CA GLU A 46 10.11 10.22 -17.59
C GLU A 46 11.25 10.18 -16.55
N ALA A 47 11.58 11.33 -15.96
CA ALA A 47 12.67 11.44 -15.00
C ALA A 47 12.42 10.57 -13.75
N GLU A 48 13.50 9.96 -13.24
CA GLU A 48 13.47 9.26 -11.96
C GLU A 48 13.24 10.27 -10.82
N ARG A 49 12.36 9.90 -9.89
CA ARG A 49 11.96 10.70 -8.74
C ARG A 49 11.93 9.85 -7.48
N GLU A 50 12.07 10.53 -6.36
CA GLU A 50 11.89 9.96 -5.03
C GLU A 50 10.72 10.63 -4.30
N TYR A 51 10.00 9.85 -3.51
CA TYR A 51 8.97 10.34 -2.62
C TYR A 51 9.11 9.69 -1.25
N THR A 52 9.44 10.50 -0.24
CA THR A 52 9.53 10.05 1.15
C THR A 52 8.22 10.29 1.86
N CYS A 53 7.63 9.24 2.43
CA CYS A 53 6.44 9.40 3.25
C CYS A 53 6.80 10.12 4.57
N ALA A 54 6.21 11.31 4.77
CA ALA A 54 6.39 12.07 6.02
C ALA A 54 5.68 11.44 7.23
N ARG A 55 4.74 10.50 7.00
CA ARG A 55 4.02 9.80 8.06
C ARG A 55 4.93 8.77 8.74
N SER A 56 4.89 8.73 10.07
CA SER A 56 5.51 7.67 10.86
C SER A 56 4.58 6.46 10.92
N PHE A 57 4.98 5.34 10.31
CA PHE A 57 4.23 4.08 10.32
C PHE A 57 4.64 3.13 11.44
N CYS A 58 5.89 3.22 11.90
CA CYS A 58 6.39 2.43 13.02
C CYS A 58 7.53 3.15 13.76
N ASN A 59 7.60 2.94 15.07
CA ASN A 59 8.63 3.50 15.96
C ASN A 59 9.49 2.36 16.53
N VAL A 60 10.38 1.82 15.70
CA VAL A 60 11.10 0.56 15.97
C VAL A 60 12.53 0.59 15.44
N ARG A 61 13.43 -0.08 16.18
CA ARG A 61 14.85 -0.22 15.83
C ARG A 61 15.06 -1.11 14.61
N ILE A 62 14.20 -2.08 14.37
CA ILE A 62 14.26 -3.00 13.23
C ILE A 62 12.93 -2.91 12.51
N VAL A 63 12.97 -2.83 11.18
CA VAL A 63 11.76 -2.76 10.36
C VAL A 63 10.98 -4.08 10.54
N PRO A 64 9.70 -4.04 10.95
CA PRO A 64 8.91 -5.25 11.14
C PRO A 64 8.61 -5.92 9.80
N ALA A 65 8.52 -7.25 9.80
CA ALA A 65 8.24 -8.03 8.59
C ALA A 65 6.93 -7.60 7.91
N TRP A 66 5.87 -7.34 8.68
CA TRP A 66 4.59 -6.86 8.11
C TRP A 66 4.74 -5.53 7.37
N PHE A 67 5.59 -4.62 7.86
CA PHE A 67 5.73 -3.30 7.24
C PHE A 67 6.53 -3.41 5.93
N SER A 68 7.54 -4.27 5.91
CA SER A 68 8.25 -4.63 4.69
C SER A 68 7.33 -5.28 3.67
N ALA A 69 6.50 -6.24 4.10
CA ALA A 69 5.53 -6.91 3.23
C ALA A 69 4.50 -5.92 2.65
N LEU A 70 3.96 -5.02 3.48
CA LEU A 70 2.98 -4.02 3.03
C LEU A 70 3.60 -3.07 2.00
N THR A 71 4.85 -2.65 2.24
CA THR A 71 5.59 -1.81 1.28
C THR A 71 5.85 -2.54 -0.03
N ALA A 72 6.15 -3.85 0.03
CA ALA A 72 6.32 -4.69 -1.15
C ALA A 72 5.03 -4.82 -1.97
N VAL A 73 3.86 -5.01 -1.33
CA VAL A 73 2.54 -5.00 -2.01
C VAL A 73 2.34 -3.70 -2.80
N VAL A 74 2.62 -2.55 -2.17
CA VAL A 74 2.50 -1.24 -2.82
C VAL A 74 3.46 -1.12 -4.00
N CYS A 75 4.71 -1.56 -3.83
CA CYS A 75 5.71 -1.50 -4.89
C CYS A 75 5.38 -2.42 -6.06
N GLN A 76 4.80 -3.60 -5.79
CA GLN A 76 4.31 -4.50 -6.82
C GLN A 76 3.17 -3.87 -7.61
N ALA A 77 2.24 -3.20 -6.92
CA ALA A 77 1.12 -2.52 -7.57
C ALA A 77 1.59 -1.36 -8.46
N VAL A 78 2.63 -0.64 -8.03
CA VAL A 78 3.03 0.63 -8.65
C VAL A 78 4.25 0.52 -9.57
N GLY A 79 5.01 -0.56 -9.47
CA GLY A 79 6.29 -0.72 -10.17
C GLY A 79 7.35 0.27 -9.68
N CYS A 80 7.46 0.42 -8.36
CA CYS A 80 8.48 1.26 -7.70
C CYS A 80 9.51 0.41 -6.96
N ARG A 81 10.68 1.00 -6.70
CA ARG A 81 11.65 0.52 -5.70
C ARG A 81 11.40 1.24 -4.38
N TRP A 82 11.88 0.67 -3.26
CA TRP A 82 11.76 1.31 -1.95
C TRP A 82 13.00 1.11 -1.10
N TYR A 83 13.21 2.01 -0.15
CA TYR A 83 14.15 1.82 0.96
C TYR A 83 13.60 2.41 2.26
N PHE A 84 14.07 1.89 3.38
CA PHE A 84 13.70 2.38 4.71
C PHE A 84 14.76 3.33 5.26
N GLY A 85 14.31 4.49 5.71
CA GLY A 85 15.16 5.50 6.32
C GLY A 85 14.85 5.69 7.81
N ARG A 86 15.40 6.79 8.35
CA ARG A 86 14.99 7.35 9.63
C ARG A 86 14.44 8.75 9.38
N LEU A 87 13.35 9.09 10.06
CA LEU A 87 12.89 10.47 10.05
C LEU A 87 13.87 11.35 10.83
N PRO A 88 14.26 12.54 10.30
CA PRO A 88 15.14 13.46 11.00
C PRO A 88 14.61 13.81 12.39
N GLY A 89 15.51 13.90 13.38
CA GLY A 89 15.16 14.30 14.75
C GLY A 89 14.46 13.23 15.62
N LEU A 90 14.21 12.02 15.12
CA LEU A 90 13.46 10.98 15.85
C LEU A 90 14.26 9.68 15.94
N LYS A 91 14.60 9.23 17.17
CA LYS A 91 15.55 8.11 17.41
C LYS A 91 15.19 6.79 16.71
N PHE A 92 13.91 6.43 16.64
CA PHE A 92 13.47 5.12 16.12
C PHE A 92 12.30 5.18 15.13
N ARG A 93 11.89 6.37 14.66
CA ARG A 93 10.81 6.47 13.67
C ARG A 93 11.34 6.19 12.27
N ARG A 94 10.75 5.18 11.63
CA ARG A 94 11.10 4.76 10.29
C ARG A 94 10.34 5.57 9.25
N SER A 95 11.07 6.04 8.25
CA SER A 95 10.48 6.53 7.00
C SER A 95 10.55 5.42 5.96
N VAL A 96 9.67 5.51 4.96
CA VAL A 96 9.83 4.79 3.71
C VAL A 96 9.97 5.79 2.59
N THR A 97 10.88 5.50 1.67
CA THR A 97 11.08 6.29 0.46
C THR A 97 10.86 5.39 -0.74
N PHE A 98 10.00 5.84 -1.65
CA PHE A 98 9.74 5.19 -2.92
C PHE A 98 10.55 5.87 -4.03
N CYS A 99 11.09 5.07 -4.94
CA CYS A 99 11.89 5.52 -6.07
C CYS A 99 11.31 4.95 -7.36
N GLY A 100 11.19 5.78 -8.39
CA GLY A 100 10.58 5.36 -9.65
C GLY A 100 10.37 6.50 -10.61
N VAL A 101 9.81 6.18 -11.76
CA VAL A 101 9.59 7.11 -12.87
C VAL A 101 8.32 7.92 -12.65
N GLY A 102 8.38 9.22 -12.94
CA GLY A 102 7.19 10.07 -12.99
C GLY A 102 6.50 10.25 -11.65
N GLU A 103 5.17 10.12 -11.65
CA GLU A 103 4.31 10.26 -10.45
C GLU A 103 4.21 8.98 -9.61
N ARG A 104 4.83 7.86 -10.06
CA ARG A 104 4.72 6.56 -9.39
C ARG A 104 5.16 6.58 -7.91
N PRO A 105 6.27 7.23 -7.51
CA PRO A 105 6.66 7.30 -6.11
C PRO A 105 5.59 7.95 -5.21
N GLU A 106 4.94 9.00 -5.71
CA GLU A 106 3.90 9.73 -4.98
C GLU A 106 2.59 8.94 -4.91
N VAL A 107 2.27 8.21 -5.98
CA VAL A 107 1.17 7.23 -6.01
C VAL A 107 1.38 6.13 -4.97
N ALA A 108 2.60 5.56 -4.90
CA ALA A 108 2.96 4.56 -3.90
C ALA A 108 2.79 5.11 -2.48
N GLY A 109 3.23 6.34 -2.23
CA GLY A 109 3.01 7.01 -0.95
C GLY A 109 1.53 7.16 -0.59
N CYS A 110 0.67 7.53 -1.53
CA CYS A 110 -0.77 7.65 -1.30
C CYS A 110 -1.41 6.29 -0.96
N LEU A 111 -1.05 5.22 -1.68
CA LEU A 111 -1.54 3.88 -1.41
C LEU A 111 -1.08 3.35 -0.06
N LEU A 112 0.20 3.54 0.28
CA LEU A 112 0.71 3.08 1.58
C LEU A 112 -0.03 3.73 2.74
N VAL A 113 -0.29 5.04 2.67
CA VAL A 113 -1.05 5.75 3.71
C VAL A 113 -2.47 5.21 3.84
N LEU A 114 -3.15 4.95 2.71
CA LEU A 114 -4.48 4.38 2.69
C LEU A 114 -4.52 2.99 3.33
N LEU A 115 -3.67 2.08 2.84
CA LEU A 115 -3.65 0.69 3.27
C LEU A 115 -3.26 0.57 4.75
N TYR A 116 -2.24 1.33 5.17
CA TYR A 116 -1.87 1.38 6.58
C TYR A 116 -3.02 1.89 7.46
N GLY A 117 -3.72 2.95 7.03
CA GLY A 117 -4.88 3.47 7.75
C GLY A 117 -6.00 2.44 7.88
N GLN A 118 -6.29 1.71 6.80
CA GLN A 118 -7.29 0.62 6.86
C GLN A 118 -6.84 -0.52 7.78
N MET A 119 -5.59 -0.95 7.66
CA MET A 119 -5.05 -2.03 8.49
C MET A 119 -5.14 -1.71 9.99
N GLU A 120 -4.87 -0.46 10.40
CA GLU A 120 -5.00 -0.07 11.80
C GLU A 120 -6.47 -0.04 12.26
N ARG A 121 -7.42 0.41 11.42
CA ARG A 121 -8.87 0.32 11.72
C ARG A 121 -9.35 -1.13 11.90
N ASP A 122 -8.93 -2.00 10.99
CA ASP A 122 -9.27 -3.42 11.02
C ASP A 122 -8.62 -4.11 12.24
N MET A 123 -7.38 -3.72 12.59
CA MET A 123 -6.67 -4.20 13.78
C MET A 123 -7.39 -3.81 15.07
N GLU A 124 -7.82 -2.55 15.21
CA GLU A 124 -8.59 -2.10 16.38
C GLU A 124 -9.88 -2.90 16.55
N THR A 125 -10.56 -3.21 15.44
CA THR A 125 -11.76 -4.04 15.44
C THR A 125 -11.44 -5.47 15.86
N TRP A 126 -10.39 -6.06 15.29
CA TRP A 126 -9.93 -7.40 15.66
C TRP A 126 -9.52 -7.49 17.13
N GLN A 127 -8.79 -6.49 17.65
CA GLN A 127 -8.40 -6.43 19.07
C GLN A 127 -9.62 -6.42 19.99
N LYS A 128 -10.66 -5.64 19.67
CA LYS A 128 -11.91 -5.60 20.47
C LYS A 128 -12.61 -6.96 20.52
N VAL A 129 -12.56 -7.74 19.44
CA VAL A 129 -13.21 -9.06 19.35
C VAL A 129 -12.35 -10.16 19.98
N CYS A 130 -11.03 -10.11 19.81
CA CYS A 130 -10.14 -11.23 20.12
C CYS A 130 -9.30 -11.05 21.40
N CYS A 131 -9.18 -9.84 21.96
CA CYS A 131 -8.40 -9.59 23.18
C CYS A 131 -9.25 -9.66 24.46
N THR A 132 -9.94 -10.78 24.68
CA THR A 132 -10.60 -11.08 25.96
C THR A 132 -9.61 -11.56 27.03
N GLU A 133 -8.44 -12.07 26.62
CA GLU A 133 -7.42 -12.62 27.52
C GLU A 133 -6.35 -11.58 27.90
N ARG A 134 -5.95 -11.54 29.18
CA ARG A 134 -4.81 -10.73 29.67
C ARG A 134 -3.49 -11.40 29.29
N LEU A 135 -2.98 -11.09 28.10
CA LEU A 135 -1.67 -11.55 27.62
C LEU A 135 -0.52 -10.66 28.08
N LYS A 136 0.69 -11.21 28.11
CA LYS A 136 1.93 -10.43 28.29
C LYS A 136 2.17 -9.57 27.03
N THR A 137 2.73 -8.37 27.21
CA THR A 137 3.01 -7.41 26.13
C THR A 137 3.74 -8.01 24.92
N VAL A 138 4.69 -8.92 25.15
CA VAL A 138 5.44 -9.58 24.06
C VAL A 138 4.55 -10.51 23.23
N GLN A 139 3.66 -11.26 23.88
CA GLN A 139 2.73 -12.17 23.22
C GLN A 139 1.67 -11.39 22.43
N THR A 140 1.18 -10.27 22.98
CA THR A 140 0.27 -9.35 22.29
C THR A 140 0.91 -8.84 21.00
N ARG A 141 2.13 -8.30 21.08
CA ARG A 141 2.86 -7.81 19.89
C ARG A 141 3.08 -8.90 18.83
N ALA A 142 3.42 -10.11 19.25
CA ALA A 142 3.61 -11.23 18.32
C ALA A 142 2.29 -11.63 17.63
N ARG A 143 1.16 -11.64 18.35
CA ARG A 143 -0.16 -11.90 17.75
C ARG A 143 -0.55 -10.80 16.76
N GLU A 144 -0.35 -9.54 17.13
CA GLU A 144 -0.62 -8.40 16.26
C GLU A 144 0.25 -8.41 14.99
N ASP A 145 1.56 -8.67 15.11
CA ASP A 145 2.45 -8.75 13.96
C ASP A 145 2.02 -9.90 13.03
N LYS A 146 1.67 -11.07 13.58
CA LYS A 146 1.15 -12.19 12.79
C LYS A 146 -0.15 -11.82 12.07
N TRP A 147 -1.06 -11.12 12.75
CA TRP A 147 -2.29 -10.64 12.15
C TRP A 147 -2.01 -9.64 11.00
N ARG A 148 -1.10 -8.67 11.20
CA ARG A 148 -0.72 -7.70 10.15
C ARG A 148 -0.10 -8.38 8.93
N ILE A 149 0.73 -9.42 9.16
CA ILE A 149 1.27 -10.25 8.07
C ILE A 149 0.14 -10.93 7.30
N SER A 150 -0.81 -11.56 7.99
CA SER A 150 -1.95 -12.23 7.35
C SER A 150 -2.80 -11.26 6.53
N TRP A 151 -3.14 -10.11 7.12
CA TRP A 151 -3.89 -9.05 6.47
C TRP A 151 -3.18 -8.56 5.18
N THR A 152 -1.86 -8.42 5.25
CA THR A 152 -1.04 -8.03 4.08
C THR A 152 -0.99 -9.14 3.01
N ALA A 153 -0.97 -10.41 3.41
CA ALA A 153 -0.98 -11.54 2.50
C ALA A 153 -2.28 -11.64 1.68
N ASP A 154 -3.41 -11.22 2.26
CA ASP A 154 -4.69 -11.13 1.55
C ASP A 154 -4.65 -10.09 0.43
N LEU A 155 -4.04 -8.93 0.68
CA LEU A 155 -3.81 -7.91 -0.36
C LEU A 155 -2.89 -8.42 -1.47
N TRP A 156 -1.79 -9.08 -1.10
CA TRP A 156 -0.89 -9.68 -2.08
C TRP A 156 -1.62 -10.71 -2.95
N SER A 157 -2.42 -11.58 -2.33
CA SER A 157 -3.23 -12.57 -3.04
C SER A 157 -4.24 -11.93 -3.99
N ALA A 158 -4.87 -10.82 -3.59
CA ALA A 158 -5.78 -10.07 -4.44
C ALA A 158 -5.07 -9.46 -5.67
N LEU A 159 -3.85 -8.98 -5.48
CA LEU A 159 -3.01 -8.41 -6.54
C LEU A 159 -2.50 -9.49 -7.51
N SER A 160 -1.98 -10.61 -6.99
CA SER A 160 -1.51 -11.73 -7.82
C SER A 160 -2.61 -12.36 -8.68
N LYS A 161 -3.86 -12.36 -8.20
CA LYS A 161 -5.01 -12.77 -9.03
C LYS A 161 -5.19 -11.91 -10.28
N GLN A 162 -4.82 -10.62 -10.22
CA GLN A 162 -4.86 -9.73 -11.38
C GLN A 162 -3.74 -10.05 -12.38
N GLU A 163 -2.55 -10.42 -11.90
CA GLU A 163 -1.42 -10.85 -12.74
C GLU A 163 -1.75 -12.07 -13.58
N THR A 164 -2.52 -13.01 -13.03
CA THR A 164 -2.93 -14.25 -13.70
C THR A 164 -4.07 -14.09 -14.70
N LEU A 165 -4.59 -12.87 -14.93
CA LEU A 165 -5.61 -12.58 -15.94
C LEU A 165 -5.04 -11.86 -17.19
N PRO A 166 -4.02 -12.39 -17.90
CA PRO A 166 -3.71 -11.88 -19.22
C PRO A 166 -4.70 -12.52 -20.21
N GLY A 167 -5.75 -11.78 -20.57
CA GLY A 167 -6.61 -12.13 -21.71
C GLY A 167 -8.07 -12.41 -21.36
N LYS A 168 -8.84 -11.35 -21.13
CA LYS A 168 -10.23 -11.16 -21.58
C LYS A 168 -10.71 -9.78 -21.11
N GLN A 169 -10.28 -8.74 -21.82
CA GLN A 169 -11.08 -7.52 -21.88
C GLN A 169 -11.59 -7.41 -23.31
N LYS A 170 -12.79 -7.96 -23.54
CA LYS A 170 -13.62 -7.49 -24.65
C LYS A 170 -14.02 -6.07 -24.26
N ILE A 171 -13.48 -5.12 -25.03
CA ILE A 171 -13.99 -3.75 -25.09
C ILE A 171 -15.39 -3.86 -25.70
N SER A 172 -16.40 -3.93 -24.85
CA SER A 172 -17.79 -3.64 -25.22
C SER A 172 -18.46 -3.13 -23.97
N ASP A 173 -18.38 -1.81 -23.77
CA ASP A 173 -19.43 -0.94 -23.24
C ASP A 173 -18.83 0.44 -22.95
N ILE A 174 -18.50 1.15 -24.02
CA ILE A 174 -18.54 2.61 -24.03
C ILE A 174 -19.43 2.97 -25.21
N ARG A 175 -20.67 3.32 -24.88
CA ARG A 175 -21.59 4.04 -25.74
C ARG A 175 -22.03 5.29 -24.98
#